data_AF-A0AAJ1VVE2-F1
#
_entry.id   AF-A0AAJ1VVE2-F1
#
_cell.length_a   1.000
_cell.length_b   1.000
_cell.length_c   1.000
_cell.angle_alpha   90.00
_cell.angle_beta   90.00
_cell.angle_gamma   90.00
#
_symmetry.space_group_name_H-M   'P 1'
#
loop_
_entity.id
_entity.type
_entity.pdbx_description
1 polymer ?
#
loop_
_entity_poly.entity_id
_entity_poly.type
_entity_poly.pdbx_seq_one_letter_code
_entity_poly.pdbx_strand_id
1 'polypeptide(L)'
;MIDYGSMMHDAMRGLIKRLLQDIADAGELPGDHHFFITFNTMYPGVLIPDWLLDRYPDEMTIVVQHWFENLNVTDEGFSITLNFGDSPEPLYIPFLALRTFVDPSVEFGLRFEQIEEDAPETAEAPMHENAEADDEIREEAQVVSLDSFRKQ
;
A
#
# COMPACT_ATOMS: atom_id res chain seq x y z
N MET A 1 -8.60 25.76 -14.22
CA MET A 1 -9.42 24.61 -13.79
C MET A 1 -8.92 24.24 -12.39
N ILE A 2 -9.78 23.83 -11.46
CA ILE A 2 -9.33 23.39 -10.14
C ILE A 2 -8.98 21.91 -10.28
N ASP A 3 -7.74 21.54 -9.95
CA ASP A 3 -7.26 20.14 -10.00
C ASP A 3 -7.64 19.41 -8.70
N TYR A 4 -8.89 18.97 -8.65
CA TYR A 4 -9.41 18.19 -7.53
C TYR A 4 -8.73 16.82 -7.41
N GLY A 5 -8.19 16.26 -8.50
CA GLY A 5 -7.52 14.97 -8.50
C GLY A 5 -6.24 15.00 -7.67
N SER A 6 -5.34 15.95 -7.96
CA SER A 6 -4.12 16.15 -7.18
C SER A 6 -4.43 16.47 -5.72
N MET A 7 -5.41 17.33 -5.46
CA MET A 7 -5.80 17.69 -4.09
C MET A 7 -6.31 16.49 -3.28
N MET A 8 -7.07 15.58 -3.92
CA MET A 8 -7.56 14.36 -3.28
C MET A 8 -6.40 13.40 -2.98
N HIS A 9 -5.45 13.23 -3.91
CA HIS A 9 -4.26 12.41 -3.71
C HIS A 9 -3.43 12.93 -2.52
N ASP A 10 -3.23 14.24 -2.43
CA ASP A 10 -2.47 14.84 -1.33
C ASP A 10 -3.19 14.70 0.01
N ALA A 11 -4.51 14.85 0.04
CA ALA A 11 -5.31 14.61 1.24
C ALA A 11 -5.23 13.15 1.70
N MET A 12 -5.32 12.20 0.77
CA MET A 12 -5.21 10.76 1.06
C MET A 12 -3.80 10.38 1.55
N ARG A 13 -2.75 10.94 0.96
CA ARG A 13 -1.37 10.76 1.47
C ARG A 13 -1.23 11.35 2.88
N GLY A 14 -1.85 12.50 3.14
CA GLY A 14 -1.90 13.10 4.47
C GLY A 14 -2.59 12.21 5.51
N LEU A 15 -3.63 11.48 5.11
CA LEU A 15 -4.28 10.48 5.96
C LEU A 15 -3.33 9.33 6.32
N ILE A 16 -2.64 8.73 5.34
CA ILE A 16 -1.69 7.64 5.59
C ILE A 16 -0.54 8.12 6.48
N LYS A 17 0.03 9.29 6.19
CA LYS A 17 1.09 9.88 7.00
C LYS A 17 0.67 10.00 8.47
N ARG A 18 -0.52 10.55 8.72
CA ARG A 18 -1.04 10.71 10.08
C ARG A 18 -1.25 9.35 10.76
N LEU A 19 -1.84 8.39 10.05
CA LEU A 19 -2.04 7.04 10.56
C LEU A 19 -0.72 6.38 10.96
N LEU A 20 0.29 6.41 10.09
CA LEU A 20 1.61 5.85 10.38
C LEU A 20 2.31 6.59 11.53
N GLN A 21 2.10 7.90 11.66
CA GLN A 21 2.62 8.68 12.78
C GLN A 21 1.99 8.24 14.10
N ASP A 22 0.67 8.08 14.14
CA ASP A 22 -0.05 7.63 15.35
C ASP A 22 0.44 6.22 15.78
N ILE A 23 0.74 5.34 14.82
CA ILE A 23 1.33 4.00 15.07
C ILE A 23 2.78 4.11 15.55
N ALA A 24 3.58 4.99 14.96
CA ALA A 24 4.97 5.21 15.38
C ALA A 24 5.04 5.72 16.83
N ASP A 25 4.14 6.64 17.19
CA ASP A 25 4.05 7.21 18.53
C ASP A 25 3.55 6.19 19.57
N ALA A 26 2.61 5.31 19.18
CA ALA A 26 2.12 4.23 20.03
C ALA A 26 3.13 3.07 20.17
N GLY A 27 3.93 2.82 19.13
CA GLY A 27 4.86 1.69 19.05
C GLY A 27 4.20 0.34 18.74
N GLU A 28 2.89 0.31 18.50
CA GLU A 28 2.12 -0.88 18.17
C GLU A 28 0.94 -0.57 17.26
N LEU A 29 0.43 -1.59 16.56
CA LEU A 29 -0.79 -1.47 15.76
C LEU A 29 -2.03 -1.53 16.66
N PRO A 30 -3.06 -0.72 16.38
CA PRO A 30 -4.31 -0.80 17.14
C PRO A 30 -5.04 -2.11 16.82
N GLY A 31 -5.46 -2.85 17.85
CA GLY A 31 -6.32 -4.04 17.69
C GLY A 31 -5.78 -5.06 16.69
N ASP A 32 -6.63 -5.47 15.75
CA ASP A 32 -6.30 -6.46 14.71
C ASP A 32 -5.90 -5.80 13.37
N HIS A 33 -5.63 -4.49 13.36
CA HIS A 33 -5.28 -3.77 12.13
C HIS A 33 -3.93 -4.23 11.58
N HIS A 34 -3.85 -4.38 10.26
CA HIS A 34 -2.62 -4.67 9.55
C HIS A 34 -2.68 -4.11 8.14
N PHE A 35 -1.52 -3.75 7.58
CA PHE A 35 -1.48 -3.00 6.33
C PHE A 35 -0.71 -3.72 5.25
N PHE A 36 -1.28 -3.77 4.06
CA PHE A 36 -0.59 -4.10 2.82
C PHE A 36 -0.25 -2.79 2.10
N ILE A 37 1.04 -2.47 2.03
CA ILE A 37 1.53 -1.24 1.42
C ILE A 37 2.34 -1.62 0.19
N THR A 38 1.83 -1.28 -0.99
CA THR A 38 2.53 -1.48 -2.26
C THR A 38 3.15 -0.17 -2.71
N PHE A 39 4.40 -0.21 -3.17
CA PHE A 39 5.13 0.94 -3.66
C PHE A 39 6.00 0.58 -4.87
N ASN A 40 6.32 1.59 -5.67
CA ASN A 40 7.26 1.48 -6.79
C ASN A 40 8.70 1.46 -6.25
N THR A 41 9.42 0.36 -6.44
CA THR A 41 10.78 0.19 -5.90
C THR A 41 11.83 1.03 -6.62
N MET A 42 11.53 1.50 -7.84
CA MET A 42 12.37 2.36 -8.67
C MET A 42 12.10 3.86 -8.47
N TYR A 43 11.15 4.22 -7.60
CA TYR A 43 10.85 5.63 -7.33
C TYR A 43 12.06 6.34 -6.67
N PRO A 44 12.45 7.54 -7.14
CA PRO A 44 13.58 8.29 -6.56
C PRO A 44 13.44 8.48 -5.05
N GLY A 45 14.46 8.04 -4.31
CA GLY A 45 14.51 8.16 -2.85
C GLY A 45 13.99 6.95 -2.10
N VAL A 46 13.44 5.92 -2.76
CA VAL A 46 13.24 4.61 -2.12
C VAL A 46 14.61 4.01 -1.76
N LEU A 47 14.75 3.52 -0.52
CA LEU A 47 15.94 2.80 -0.07
C LEU A 47 15.51 1.44 0.46
N ILE A 48 15.91 0.38 -0.24
CA ILE A 48 15.72 -1.01 0.15
C ILE A 48 17.02 -1.78 -0.12
N PRO A 49 17.28 -2.91 0.56
CA PRO A 49 18.40 -3.78 0.24
C PRO A 49 18.44 -4.21 -1.23
N ASP A 50 19.62 -4.25 -1.83
CA ASP A 50 19.82 -4.62 -3.24
C ASP A 50 19.17 -5.95 -3.60
N TRP A 51 19.24 -6.93 -2.70
CA TRP A 51 18.67 -8.26 -2.92
C TRP A 51 17.14 -8.26 -2.97
N LEU A 52 16.49 -7.31 -2.27
CA LEU A 52 15.03 -7.10 -2.37
C LEU A 52 14.68 -6.41 -3.68
N LEU A 53 15.49 -5.45 -4.13
CA LEU A 53 15.31 -4.80 -5.43
C LEU A 53 15.48 -5.79 -6.59
N ASP A 54 16.50 -6.66 -6.54
CA ASP A 54 16.73 -7.72 -7.53
C ASP A 54 15.53 -8.69 -7.62
N ARG A 55 14.87 -8.94 -6.48
CA ARG A 55 13.72 -9.83 -6.40
C ARG A 55 12.41 -9.14 -6.80
N TYR A 56 12.28 -7.84 -6.53
CA TYR A 56 11.10 -7.02 -6.75
C TYR A 56 11.47 -5.73 -7.51
N PRO A 57 11.77 -5.82 -8.82
CA PRO A 57 12.38 -4.72 -9.57
C PRO A 57 11.42 -3.59 -9.94
N ASP A 58 10.10 -3.81 -9.94
CA ASP A 58 9.13 -2.79 -10.35
C ASP A 58 8.29 -2.30 -9.17
N GLU A 59 7.65 -3.23 -8.48
CA GLU A 59 6.79 -2.96 -7.34
C GLU A 59 6.99 -4.01 -6.24
N MET A 60 6.81 -3.57 -5.01
CA MET A 60 6.91 -4.42 -3.83
C MET A 60 5.77 -4.10 -2.87
N THR A 61 5.14 -5.16 -2.35
CA THR A 61 4.15 -5.07 -1.27
C THR A 61 4.78 -5.51 0.03
N ILE A 62 4.78 -4.65 1.04
CA ILE A 62 5.16 -4.97 2.42
C ILE A 62 3.91 -5.16 3.28
N VAL A 63 4.04 -5.99 4.31
CA VAL A 63 2.99 -6.22 5.29
C VAL A 63 3.45 -5.69 6.65
N VAL A 64 2.68 -4.77 7.22
CA VAL A 64 2.92 -4.23 8.56
C VAL A 64 1.90 -4.86 9.51
N GLN A 65 2.35 -5.78 10.37
CA GLN A 65 1.51 -6.54 11.29
C GLN A 65 2.24 -6.82 12.63
N HIS A 66 2.49 -8.09 12.95
CA HIS A 66 2.87 -8.56 14.29
C HIS A 66 4.21 -8.03 14.77
N TRP A 67 5.11 -7.74 13.83
CA TRP A 67 6.43 -7.22 14.16
C TRP A 67 6.87 -6.21 13.11
N PHE A 68 7.32 -5.07 13.61
CA PHE A 68 8.08 -4.07 12.91
C PHE A 68 8.90 -3.32 13.95
N GLU A 69 10.00 -2.71 13.53
CA GLU A 69 10.80 -1.85 14.40
C GLU A 69 11.18 -0.58 13.66
N ASN A 70 11.69 0.42 14.40
CA ASN A 70 12.22 1.67 13.85
C ASN A 70 11.26 2.38 12.87
N LEU A 71 9.94 2.27 13.11
CA LEU A 71 8.97 3.05 12.37
C LEU A 71 9.17 4.52 12.72
N ASN A 72 9.62 5.29 11.72
CA ASN A 72 9.81 6.72 11.85
C ASN A 72 9.23 7.41 10.62
N VAL A 73 8.35 8.38 10.86
CA VAL A 73 7.61 9.07 9.82
C VAL A 73 8.13 10.50 9.70
N THR A 74 8.36 10.94 8.47
CA THR A 74 8.80 12.30 8.14
C THR A 74 7.76 12.99 7.26
N ASP A 75 8.05 14.21 6.82
CA ASP A 75 7.18 14.90 5.88
C ASP A 75 7.16 14.27 4.47
N GLU A 76 8.24 13.59 4.09
CA GLU A 76 8.44 13.07 2.73
C GLU A 76 8.14 11.57 2.60
N GLY A 77 8.27 10.81 3.69
CA GLY A 77 8.11 9.36 3.68
C GLY A 77 8.18 8.75 5.07
N PHE A 78 8.43 7.45 5.12
CA PHE A 78 8.64 6.73 6.37
C PHE A 78 9.77 5.70 6.23
N SER A 79 10.48 5.47 7.32
CA SER A 79 11.38 4.33 7.47
C SER A 79 10.75 3.28 8.37
N ILE A 80 11.02 2.01 8.08
CA ILE A 80 10.55 0.87 8.88
C ILE A 80 11.53 -0.29 8.74
N THR A 81 11.71 -1.06 9.80
CA THR A 81 12.42 -2.34 9.76
C THR A 81 11.41 -3.47 9.77
N LEU A 82 11.50 -4.36 8.77
CA LEU A 82 10.64 -5.54 8.63
C LEU A 82 11.49 -6.80 8.49
N ASN A 83 10.93 -7.94 8.88
CA ASN A 83 11.59 -9.23 8.70
C ASN A 83 11.29 -9.80 7.31
N PHE A 84 12.36 -10.12 6.58
CA PHE A 84 12.27 -10.85 5.32
C PHE A 84 12.97 -12.20 5.47
N GLY A 85 12.17 -13.24 5.75
CA GLY A 85 12.71 -14.50 6.25
C GLY A 85 13.17 -14.32 7.70
N ASP A 86 14.43 -14.64 7.99
CA ASP A 86 15.03 -14.51 9.33
C ASP A 86 15.90 -13.25 9.49
N SER A 87 15.87 -12.34 8.50
CA SER A 87 16.69 -11.12 8.48
C SER A 87 15.83 -9.86 8.63
N PRO A 88 16.07 -9.03 9.66
CA PRO A 88 15.46 -7.71 9.76
C PRO A 88 16.16 -6.75 8.79
N GLU A 89 15.39 -6.14 7.90
CA GLU A 89 15.90 -5.21 6.89
C GLU A 89 15.26 -3.83 7.04
N PRO A 90 16.06 -2.76 7.05
CA PRO A 90 15.55 -1.39 7.04
C PRO A 90 15.10 -1.00 5.64
N LEU A 91 13.95 -0.34 5.57
CA LEU A 91 13.37 0.23 4.37
C LEU A 91 13.11 1.72 4.59
N TYR A 92 13.24 2.52 3.54
CA TYR A 92 12.71 3.88 3.49
C TYR A 92 11.87 4.06 2.23
N ILE A 93 10.63 4.52 2.42
CA ILE A 93 9.60 4.60 1.38
C ILE A 93 9.03 6.03 1.38
N PRO A 94 9.28 6.82 0.32
CA PRO A 94 8.60 8.10 0.11
C PRO A 94 7.09 7.92 -0.07
N PHE A 95 6.27 8.85 0.43
CA PHE A 95 4.81 8.78 0.25
C PHE A 95 4.38 8.86 -1.22
N LEU A 96 5.19 9.50 -2.05
CA LEU A 96 4.98 9.59 -3.51
C LEU A 96 5.30 8.28 -4.24
N ALA A 97 6.03 7.35 -3.61
CA ALA A 97 6.28 6.02 -4.16
C ALA A 97 5.10 5.06 -3.97
N LEU A 98 4.14 5.40 -3.09
CA LEU A 98 3.00 4.54 -2.77
C LEU A 98 2.10 4.32 -3.98
N ARG A 99 1.68 3.06 -4.15
CA ARG A 99 0.76 2.58 -5.17
C ARG A 99 -0.57 2.16 -4.58
N THR A 100 -0.52 1.38 -3.51
CA THR A 100 -1.73 0.95 -2.80
C THR A 100 -1.49 0.91 -1.30
N PHE A 101 -2.54 1.19 -0.54
CA PHE A 101 -2.58 0.99 0.91
C PHE A 101 -3.87 0.27 1.24
N VAL A 102 -3.80 -0.90 1.86
CA VAL A 102 -4.98 -1.72 2.16
C VAL A 102 -4.93 -2.17 3.62
N ASP A 103 -6.07 -2.07 4.29
CA ASP A 103 -6.34 -2.59 5.64
C ASP A 103 -7.52 -3.58 5.56
N PRO A 104 -7.26 -4.91 5.55
CA PRO A 104 -8.31 -5.92 5.44
C PRO A 104 -9.23 -5.99 6.66
N SER A 105 -8.79 -5.51 7.82
CA SER A 105 -9.57 -5.63 9.06
C SER A 105 -10.84 -4.79 9.05
N VAL A 106 -10.90 -3.78 8.18
CA VAL A 106 -12.06 -2.91 7.98
C VAL A 106 -12.43 -2.74 6.50
N GLU A 107 -11.96 -3.64 5.63
CA GLU A 107 -12.19 -3.61 4.18
C GLU A 107 -11.85 -2.25 3.54
N PHE A 108 -10.80 -1.61 4.03
CA PHE A 108 -10.36 -0.29 3.57
C PHE A 108 -9.22 -0.41 2.56
N GLY A 109 -9.27 0.35 1.48
CA GLY A 109 -8.23 0.35 0.45
C GLY A 109 -8.12 1.68 -0.28
N LEU A 110 -6.89 2.10 -0.56
CA LEU A 110 -6.55 3.26 -1.37
C LEU A 110 -5.64 2.82 -2.51
N ARG A 111 -5.86 3.41 -3.70
CA ARG A 111 -4.98 3.30 -4.86
C ARG A 111 -4.51 4.69 -5.25
N PHE A 112 -3.21 4.81 -5.49
CA PHE A 112 -2.56 6.02 -5.96
C PHE A 112 -2.14 5.81 -7.40
N GLU A 113 -2.73 6.57 -8.31
CA GLU A 113 -2.28 6.62 -9.69
C GLU A 113 -1.07 7.56 -9.77
N GLN A 114 0.01 7.10 -10.43
CA GLN A 114 1.04 8.05 -10.86
C GLN A 114 0.43 8.80 -12.02
N ILE A 115 0.25 10.11 -11.84
CA ILE A 115 0.01 11.02 -12.94
C ILE A 115 1.35 11.06 -13.69
N GLU A 116 1.54 10.17 -14.65
CA GLU A 116 2.59 10.33 -15.65
C GLU A 116 2.25 11.62 -16.41
N GLU A 117 3.18 12.58 -16.44
CA GLU A 117 2.99 13.91 -17.07
C GLU A 117 2.64 13.85 -18.59
N ASP A 118 2.54 12.67 -19.19
CA ASP A 118 2.23 12.45 -20.62
C ASP A 118 0.96 11.62 -20.90
N ALA A 119 0.14 11.29 -19.89
CA ALA A 119 -1.14 10.59 -20.10
C ALA A 119 -2.34 11.57 -20.04
N PRO A 120 -3.29 11.54 -21.00
CA PRO A 120 -4.46 12.41 -20.97
C PRO A 120 -5.30 12.12 -19.72
N GLU A 121 -5.65 13.18 -18.98
CA GLU A 121 -6.46 13.16 -17.76
C GLU A 121 -7.75 12.35 -17.93
N THR A 122 -7.77 11.11 -17.42
CA THR A 122 -9.00 10.42 -17.02
C THR A 122 -8.89 10.07 -15.56
N ALA A 123 -8.99 11.10 -14.71
CA ALA A 123 -9.15 10.92 -13.27
C ALA A 123 -10.57 10.42 -12.99
N GLU A 124 -10.77 9.10 -13.00
CA GLU A 124 -11.98 8.50 -12.43
C GLU A 124 -11.77 8.35 -10.92
N ALA A 125 -12.40 9.23 -10.14
CA ALA A 125 -12.49 9.07 -8.70
C ALA A 125 -13.12 7.69 -8.38
N PRO A 126 -12.66 6.96 -7.34
CA PRO A 126 -13.27 5.70 -6.98
C PRO A 126 -14.65 5.99 -6.37
N MET A 127 -15.69 5.96 -7.21
CA MET A 127 -17.06 5.88 -6.75
C MET A 127 -17.36 4.41 -6.43
N HIS A 128 -17.60 4.13 -5.15
CA HIS A 128 -18.19 2.87 -4.70
C HIS A 128 -19.56 2.70 -5.39
N GLU A 129 -19.63 1.81 -6.38
CA GLU A 129 -20.89 1.42 -7.00
C GLU A 129 -21.43 0.18 -6.27
N ASN A 130 -22.44 0.40 -5.42
CA ASN A 130 -23.32 -0.68 -4.99
C ASN A 130 -24.07 -1.20 -6.23
N ALA A 131 -23.67 -2.36 -6.75
CA ALA A 131 -24.40 -3.06 -7.79
C ALA A 131 -25.03 -4.34 -7.20
N GLU A 132 -26.31 -4.26 -6.84
CA GLU A 132 -27.15 -5.45 -6.76
C GLU A 132 -27.57 -5.85 -8.18
N ALA A 133 -27.18 -7.09 -8.54
CA ALA A 133 -27.75 -8.05 -9.47
C ALA A 133 -28.30 -7.58 -10.84
N ASP A 134 -27.64 -8.00 -11.92
CA ASP A 134 -28.35 -8.78 -12.95
C ASP A 134 -27.46 -9.90 -13.50
N ASP A 135 -28.12 -11.02 -13.76
CA ASP A 135 -27.57 -12.34 -14.05
C ASP A 135 -27.20 -12.49 -15.54
N GLU A 136 -26.34 -13.48 -15.84
CA GLU A 136 -26.05 -14.10 -17.13
C GLU A 136 -24.63 -13.96 -17.78
N ILE A 137 -23.78 -14.90 -17.34
CA ILE A 137 -22.87 -15.79 -18.10
C ILE A 137 -21.70 -15.18 -18.91
N ARG A 138 -20.50 -15.27 -18.33
CA ARG A 138 -19.33 -15.95 -18.95
C ARG A 138 -18.57 -16.74 -17.90
N GLU A 139 -18.53 -18.05 -18.08
CA GLU A 139 -17.70 -18.97 -17.29
C GLU A 139 -16.20 -18.72 -17.51
N GLU A 140 -15.43 -19.16 -16.52
CA GLU A 140 -13.97 -19.29 -16.45
C GLU A 140 -13.19 -18.13 -15.81
N ALA A 141 -13.35 -17.98 -14.49
CA ALA A 141 -12.24 -17.60 -13.62
C ALA A 141 -12.14 -18.63 -12.48
N GLN A 142 -11.06 -19.39 -12.48
CA GLN A 142 -10.75 -20.42 -11.50
C GLN A 142 -10.50 -19.75 -10.13
N VAL A 143 -11.48 -19.83 -9.24
CA VAL A 143 -11.35 -19.41 -7.84
C VAL A 143 -10.38 -20.36 -7.15
N VAL A 144 -9.17 -19.89 -6.86
CA VAL A 144 -8.25 -20.59 -5.96
C VAL A 144 -8.62 -20.19 -4.54
N SER A 145 -9.33 -21.06 -3.82
CA SER A 145 -9.57 -20.86 -2.38
C SER A 145 -8.23 -20.89 -1.63
N LEU A 146 -8.00 -19.88 -0.79
CA LEU A 146 -6.84 -19.77 0.10
C LEU A 146 -6.84 -20.79 1.26
N ASP A 147 -7.76 -21.76 1.26
CA ASP A 147 -7.73 -22.92 2.16
C ASP A 147 -6.58 -23.91 1.88
N SER A 148 -5.79 -23.72 0.82
CA SER A 148 -4.69 -24.63 0.47
C SER A 148 -3.39 -24.42 1.29
N PHE A 149 -3.36 -23.48 2.25
CA PHE A 149 -2.14 -23.20 3.03
C PHE A 149 -2.19 -23.56 4.52
N ARG A 150 -3.20 -24.32 4.98
CA ARG A 150 -3.11 -25.01 6.28
C ARG A 150 -2.89 -26.51 6.10
N LYS A 151 -1.61 -26.89 6.01
CA LYS A 151 -1.13 -28.22 6.43
C LYS A 151 0.25 -28.10 7.06
N GLN A 152 0.30 -28.21 8.38
CA GLN A 152 0.77 -29.45 9.00
C GLN A 152 0.00 -29.71 10.29
#